data_AF-A0AAU1BQ26-F1
#
_entry.id   AF-A0AAU1BQ26-F1
#
_cell.length_a   1.000
_cell.length_b   1.000
_cell.length_c   1.000
_cell.angle_alpha   90.00
_cell.angle_beta   90.00
_cell.angle_gamma   90.00
#
_symmetry.space_group_name_H-M   'P 1'
#
loop_
_entity.id
_entity.type
_entity.pdbx_description
1 polymer ?
#
loop_
_entity_poly.entity_id
_entity_poly.type
_entity_poly.pdbx_seq_one_letter_code
_entity_poly.pdbx_strand_id
1 'polypeptide(L)'
;MIVTLIIACEVGFWVLLAAGLALRYLARMRRASVAVLLCEPLLEVVLLVVTAVDLKNGAQPDWKHGLAAVYIGFSAGMGHYMVTRADAWVAYRFAGGPKPAKAPEGGSARTAYEWRMAGRFTVAALLAIALLQAAIWYVGGDGSTDSLRMWQQKMLYVIGINVIIALSYTLFPKKVEEAKARPSVFDRLLKPASERSGAHTGEDRTLTRR
;
A
#
# COMPACT_ATOMS: atom_id res chain seq x y z
N MET A 1 2.22 -28.06 -20.76
CA MET A 1 3.41 -27.67 -19.97
C MET A 1 3.14 -26.45 -19.08
N ILE A 2 2.49 -25.39 -19.59
CA ILE A 2 2.14 -24.18 -18.81
C ILE A 2 1.29 -24.48 -17.55
N VAL A 3 0.28 -25.36 -17.65
CA VAL A 3 -0.58 -25.71 -16.50
C VAL A 3 0.21 -26.35 -15.36
N THR A 4 1.14 -27.27 -15.67
CA THR A 4 2.00 -27.91 -14.67
C THR A 4 2.93 -26.90 -13.99
N LEU A 5 3.43 -25.94 -14.75
CA LEU A 5 4.33 -24.89 -14.24
C LEU A 5 3.58 -23.91 -13.35
N ILE A 6 2.35 -23.52 -13.72
CA ILE A 6 1.46 -22.71 -12.88
C ILE A 6 1.15 -23.43 -11.58
N ILE A 7 0.76 -24.71 -11.62
CA ILE A 7 0.46 -25.48 -10.42
C ILE A 7 1.70 -25.62 -9.53
N ALA A 8 2.87 -25.88 -10.09
CA ALA A 8 4.12 -25.96 -9.34
C ALA A 8 4.48 -24.61 -8.68
N CYS A 9 4.30 -23.50 -9.40
CA CYS A 9 4.48 -22.15 -8.85
C CYS A 9 3.48 -21.86 -7.73
N GLU A 10 2.20 -22.20 -7.90
CA GLU A 10 1.16 -22.01 -6.88
C GLU A 10 1.48 -22.80 -5.61
N VAL A 11 1.84 -24.09 -5.75
CA VAL A 11 2.23 -24.93 -4.61
C VAL A 11 3.50 -24.39 -3.94
N GLY A 12 4.52 -24.03 -4.72
CA GLY A 12 5.78 -23.46 -4.20
C GLY A 12 5.55 -22.16 -3.45
N PHE A 13 4.70 -21.29 -3.99
CA PHE A 13 4.27 -20.05 -3.36
C PHE A 13 3.62 -20.31 -2.00
N TRP A 14 2.62 -21.19 -1.91
CA TRP A 14 1.94 -21.48 -0.65
C TRP A 14 2.87 -22.10 0.40
N VAL A 15 3.77 -22.97 -0.03
CA VAL A 15 4.77 -23.59 0.85
C VAL A 15 5.75 -22.55 1.38
N LEU A 16 6.31 -21.70 0.52
CA LEU A 16 7.24 -20.63 0.92
C LEU A 16 6.56 -19.60 1.82
N LEU A 17 5.34 -19.20 1.50
CA LEU A 17 4.57 -18.25 2.30
C LEU A 17 4.29 -18.83 3.71
N ALA A 18 3.80 -20.07 3.78
CA ALA A 18 3.53 -20.74 5.05
C ALA A 18 4.81 -20.91 5.89
N ALA A 19 5.90 -21.36 5.27
CA ALA A 19 7.19 -21.51 5.93
C ALA A 19 7.76 -20.17 6.40
N GLY A 20 7.68 -19.13 5.56
CA GLY A 20 8.12 -17.79 5.87
C GLY A 20 7.36 -17.17 7.05
N LEU A 21 6.03 -17.34 7.10
CA LEU A 21 5.20 -16.90 8.23
C LEU A 21 5.46 -17.73 9.49
N ALA A 22 5.61 -19.05 9.37
CA ALA A 22 5.92 -19.92 10.50
C ALA A 22 7.25 -19.54 11.15
N LEU A 23 8.30 -19.32 10.35
CA LEU A 23 9.58 -18.84 10.84
C LEU A 23 9.47 -17.47 11.51
N ARG A 24 8.61 -16.60 10.99
CA ARG A 24 8.43 -15.24 11.52
C ARG A 24 7.73 -15.21 12.87
N TYR A 25 6.63 -15.95 12.99
CA TYR A 25 5.71 -15.80 14.12
C TYR A 25 5.82 -16.94 15.13
N LEU A 26 6.05 -18.18 14.70
CA LEU A 26 6.22 -19.32 15.60
C LEU A 26 7.67 -19.40 16.11
N ALA A 27 8.64 -19.37 15.19
CA ALA A 27 10.06 -19.49 15.55
C ALA A 27 10.71 -18.15 15.92
N ARG A 28 10.03 -17.01 15.72
CA ARG A 28 10.55 -15.64 15.92
C ARG A 28 11.86 -15.34 15.17
N MET A 29 12.17 -16.11 14.12
CA MET A 29 13.37 -16.00 13.29
C MET A 29 13.13 -15.04 12.12
N ARG A 30 13.08 -13.74 12.42
CA ARG A 30 12.77 -12.69 11.43
C ARG A 30 13.68 -12.71 10.20
N ARG A 31 14.98 -13.00 10.37
CA ARG A 31 15.94 -13.06 9.25
C ARG A 31 15.70 -14.24 8.32
N ALA A 32 15.44 -15.43 8.89
CA ALA A 32 15.15 -16.62 8.11
C ALA A 32 13.79 -16.50 7.38
N SER A 33 12.78 -15.91 8.04
CA SER A 33 11.51 -15.55 7.41
C SER A 33 11.71 -14.66 6.19
N VAL A 34 12.51 -13.58 6.32
CA VAL A 34 12.80 -12.70 5.18
C VAL A 34 13.50 -13.47 4.05
N ALA A 35 14.47 -14.31 4.35
CA ALA A 35 15.14 -15.12 3.33
C ALA A 35 14.16 -16.03 2.57
N VAL A 36 13.27 -16.73 3.28
CA VAL A 36 12.26 -17.61 2.66
C VAL A 36 11.21 -16.82 1.88
N LEU A 37 10.75 -15.68 2.40
CA LEU A 37 9.80 -14.82 1.70
C LEU A 37 10.42 -14.11 0.49
N LEU A 38 11.74 -13.92 0.45
CA LEU A 38 12.44 -13.41 -0.73
C LEU A 38 12.59 -14.45 -1.85
N CYS A 39 12.44 -15.74 -1.54
CA CYS A 39 12.37 -16.76 -2.59
C CYS A 39 11.11 -16.63 -3.46
N GLU A 40 10.05 -16.02 -2.92
CA GLU A 40 8.80 -15.79 -3.65
C GLU A 40 8.98 -14.83 -4.85
N PRO A 41 9.48 -13.59 -4.69
CA PRO A 41 9.81 -12.74 -5.84
C PRO A 41 10.96 -13.32 -6.68
N LEU A 42 11.81 -14.19 -6.14
CA LEU A 42 12.83 -14.89 -6.93
C LEU A 42 12.19 -15.86 -7.94
N LEU A 43 11.13 -16.59 -7.55
CA LEU A 43 10.36 -17.44 -8.46
C LEU A 43 9.74 -16.61 -9.59
N GLU A 44 9.25 -15.42 -9.27
CA GLU A 44 8.71 -14.49 -10.27
C GLU A 44 9.78 -14.02 -11.27
N VAL A 45 11.01 -13.77 -10.80
CA VAL A 45 12.14 -13.45 -11.68
C VAL A 45 12.43 -14.62 -12.62
N VAL A 46 12.42 -15.86 -12.11
CA VAL A 46 12.60 -17.06 -12.94
C VAL A 46 11.49 -17.16 -13.99
N LEU A 47 10.23 -16.91 -13.61
CA LEU A 47 9.10 -16.93 -14.52
C LEU A 47 9.21 -15.85 -15.61
N LEU A 48 9.70 -14.66 -15.25
CA LEU A 48 9.98 -13.57 -16.20
C LEU A 48 11.10 -13.95 -17.18
N VAL A 49 12.16 -14.62 -16.71
CA VAL A 49 13.25 -15.10 -17.58
C VAL A 49 12.75 -16.17 -18.54
N VAL A 50 11.99 -17.15 -18.05
CA VAL A 50 11.38 -18.18 -18.89
C VAL A 50 10.47 -17.55 -19.95
N THR A 51 9.67 -16.57 -19.55
CA THR A 51 8.81 -15.78 -20.46
C THR A 51 9.63 -15.07 -21.54
N ALA A 52 10.72 -14.40 -21.18
CA ALA A 52 11.56 -13.70 -22.14
C ALA A 52 12.22 -14.68 -23.14
N VAL A 53 12.61 -15.87 -22.68
CA VAL A 53 13.12 -16.95 -23.55
C VAL A 53 12.02 -17.48 -24.47
N ASP A 54 10.81 -17.70 -23.97
CA ASP A 54 9.68 -18.21 -24.75
C ASP A 54 9.27 -17.22 -25.86
N LEU A 55 9.18 -15.93 -25.54
CA LEU A 55 8.91 -14.87 -26.52
C LEU A 55 9.99 -14.76 -27.59
N LYS A 56 11.26 -14.95 -27.21
CA LYS A 56 12.38 -14.99 -28.17
C LYS A 56 12.29 -16.20 -29.11
N ASN A 57 11.74 -17.31 -28.65
CA ASN A 57 11.52 -18.51 -29.45
C ASN A 57 10.24 -18.45 -30.30
N GLY A 58 9.53 -17.31 -30.33
CA GLY A 58 8.37 -17.08 -31.18
C GLY A 58 7.01 -17.37 -30.52
N ALA A 59 6.95 -17.49 -29.18
CA ALA A 59 5.68 -17.59 -28.47
C ALA A 59 4.81 -16.33 -28.65
N GLN A 60 3.49 -16.52 -28.67
CA GLN A 60 2.54 -15.41 -28.84
C GLN A 60 2.47 -14.53 -27.58
N PRO A 61 2.50 -13.19 -27.71
CA PRO A 61 2.39 -12.29 -26.56
C PRO A 61 1.00 -12.33 -25.92
N ASP A 62 0.94 -12.96 -24.75
CA ASP A 62 -0.21 -12.87 -23.82
C ASP A 62 0.01 -11.78 -22.75
N TRP A 63 -1.07 -11.29 -22.15
CA TRP A 63 -1.06 -10.29 -21.08
C TRP A 63 -0.32 -10.79 -19.82
N LYS A 64 -0.25 -12.11 -19.61
CA LYS A 64 0.42 -12.73 -18.46
C LYS A 64 1.92 -12.48 -18.45
N HIS A 65 2.53 -12.30 -19.62
CA HIS A 65 3.98 -12.18 -19.77
C HIS A 65 4.59 -10.93 -19.12
N GLY A 66 3.83 -9.84 -18.99
CA GLY A 66 4.30 -8.64 -18.29
C GLY A 66 3.86 -8.54 -16.83
N LEU A 67 2.98 -9.44 -16.36
CA LEU A 67 2.45 -9.40 -15.00
C LEU A 67 3.53 -9.71 -13.95
N ALA A 68 4.42 -10.66 -14.24
CA ALA A 68 5.52 -11.03 -13.34
C ALA A 68 6.43 -9.84 -13.01
N ALA A 69 6.78 -9.02 -14.01
CA ALA A 69 7.59 -7.82 -13.78
C ALA A 69 6.90 -6.78 -12.89
N VAL A 70 5.58 -6.62 -13.03
CA VAL A 70 4.79 -5.73 -12.18
C VAL A 70 4.72 -6.27 -10.76
N TYR A 71 4.54 -7.58 -10.58
CA TYR A 71 4.52 -8.21 -9.26
C TYR A 71 5.87 -8.06 -8.55
N ILE A 72 6.99 -8.29 -9.25
CA ILE A 72 8.35 -8.07 -8.71
C ILE A 72 8.54 -6.60 -8.32
N GLY A 73 8.17 -5.67 -9.20
CA GLY A 73 8.28 -4.23 -8.93
C GLY A 73 7.48 -3.82 -7.70
N PHE A 74 6.24 -4.30 -7.57
CA PHE A 74 5.38 -4.06 -6.41
C PHE A 74 5.98 -4.63 -5.13
N SER A 75 6.40 -5.90 -5.15
CA SER A 75 7.02 -6.56 -4.00
C SER A 75 8.29 -5.86 -3.56
N ALA A 76 9.13 -5.37 -4.48
CA ALA A 76 10.33 -4.61 -4.15
C ALA A 76 10.03 -3.21 -3.59
N GLY A 77 9.11 -2.46 -4.22
CA GLY A 77 8.80 -1.08 -3.81
C GLY A 77 7.94 -0.98 -2.54
N MET A 78 7.04 -1.93 -2.32
CA MET A 78 6.07 -1.91 -1.20
C MET A 78 6.34 -2.96 -0.13
N GLY A 79 7.10 -4.02 -0.43
CA GLY A 79 7.26 -5.18 0.46
C GLY A 79 7.74 -4.80 1.85
N HIS A 80 8.81 -4.02 1.97
CA HIS A 80 9.33 -3.62 3.28
C HIS A 80 8.31 -2.82 4.12
N TYR A 81 7.54 -1.93 3.46
CA TYR A 81 6.50 -1.15 4.12
C TYR A 81 5.33 -2.04 4.59
N MET A 82 4.83 -2.92 3.72
CA MET A 82 3.73 -3.84 4.03
C MET A 82 4.11 -4.79 5.18
N VAL A 83 5.32 -5.34 5.11
CA VAL A 83 5.88 -6.23 6.12
C VAL A 83 6.01 -5.53 7.49
N THR A 84 6.53 -4.30 7.52
CA THR A 84 6.67 -3.55 8.77
C THR A 84 5.30 -3.19 9.37
N ARG A 85 4.31 -2.88 8.52
CA ARG A 85 2.93 -2.66 8.96
C ARG A 85 2.27 -3.93 9.49
N ALA A 86 2.47 -5.06 8.83
CA ALA A 86 1.95 -6.34 9.28
C ALA A 86 2.55 -6.72 10.64
N ASP A 87 3.87 -6.56 10.81
CA ASP A 87 4.55 -6.78 12.09
C ASP A 87 3.96 -5.92 13.21
N ALA A 88 3.69 -4.63 12.95
CA ALA A 88 3.11 -3.73 13.95
C ALA A 88 1.70 -4.17 14.36
N TRP A 89 0.87 -4.63 13.41
CA TRP A 89 -0.47 -5.16 13.70
C TRP A 89 -0.43 -6.46 14.50
N VAL A 90 0.48 -7.36 14.17
CA VAL A 90 0.69 -8.61 14.92
C VAL A 90 1.18 -8.28 16.33
N ALA A 91 2.12 -7.37 16.47
CA ALA A 91 2.61 -6.92 17.77
C ALA A 91 1.47 -6.34 18.63
N TYR A 92 0.61 -5.50 18.05
CA TYR A 92 -0.56 -4.96 18.75
C TYR A 92 -1.57 -6.05 19.16
N ARG A 93 -1.88 -7.00 18.27
CA ARG A 93 -2.95 -7.98 18.50
C ARG A 93 -2.53 -9.16 19.37
N PHE A 94 -1.26 -9.57 19.31
CA PHE A 94 -0.76 -10.81 19.91
C PHE A 94 0.39 -10.60 20.90
N ALA A 95 1.06 -9.45 20.90
CA ALA A 95 2.22 -9.20 21.77
C ALA A 95 2.08 -7.97 22.68
N GLY A 96 0.88 -7.38 22.79
CA GLY A 96 0.62 -6.21 23.63
C GLY A 96 1.35 -4.93 23.20
N GLY A 97 1.82 -4.88 21.95
CA GLY A 97 2.50 -3.73 21.39
C GLY A 97 1.59 -2.50 21.24
N PRO A 98 2.14 -1.30 20.99
CA PRO A 98 1.34 -0.09 20.79
C PRO A 98 0.48 -0.19 19.52
N LYS A 99 -0.67 0.49 19.50
CA LYS A 99 -1.58 0.52 18.35
C LYS A 99 -0.85 1.09 17.12
N PRO A 100 -0.94 0.45 15.93
CA PRO A 100 -0.28 0.95 14.73
C PRO A 100 -0.73 2.37 14.40
N ALA A 101 0.23 3.25 14.13
CA ALA A 101 -0.05 4.65 13.80
C ALA A 101 -0.96 4.74 12.56
N LYS A 102 -2.07 5.50 12.69
CA LYS A 102 -2.96 5.78 11.56
C LYS A 102 -2.31 6.78 10.62
N ALA A 103 -2.75 6.78 9.36
CA ALA A 103 -2.38 7.84 8.42
C ALA A 103 -2.73 9.20 9.03
N PRO A 104 -1.88 10.24 8.89
CA PRO A 104 -2.12 11.55 9.48
C PRO A 104 -3.50 12.10 9.08
N GLU A 105 -4.18 12.78 10.00
CA GLU A 105 -5.58 13.24 9.80
C GLU A 105 -5.67 14.51 8.92
N GLY A 106 -4.58 15.26 8.76
CA GLY A 106 -4.49 16.35 7.79
C GLY A 106 -3.19 17.17 7.87
N GLY A 107 -3.17 18.31 7.17
CA GLY A 107 -2.02 19.23 7.14
C GLY A 107 -0.79 18.71 6.38
N SER A 108 0.36 19.36 6.62
CA SER A 108 1.64 19.04 5.96
C SER A 108 2.12 17.61 6.20
N ALA A 109 1.76 17.02 7.35
CA ALA A 109 2.04 15.62 7.67
C ALA A 109 1.28 14.64 6.77
N ARG A 110 0.04 14.96 6.37
CA ARG A 110 -0.72 14.16 5.39
C ARG A 110 -0.07 14.25 4.02
N THR A 111 0.27 15.46 3.58
CA THR A 111 0.92 15.67 2.28
C THR A 111 2.24 14.89 2.20
N ALA A 112 3.09 14.95 3.23
CA ALA A 112 4.33 14.17 3.28
C ALA A 112 4.08 12.65 3.27
N TYR A 113 3.02 12.17 3.94
CA TYR A 113 2.63 10.76 3.89
C TYR A 113 2.22 10.32 2.48
N GLU A 114 1.39 11.10 1.79
CA GLU A 114 0.96 10.79 0.43
C GLU A 114 2.13 10.82 -0.56
N TRP A 115 3.03 11.80 -0.47
CA TRP A 115 4.26 11.84 -1.28
C TRP A 115 5.17 10.64 -1.04
N ARG A 116 5.29 10.18 0.20
CA ARG A 116 6.04 8.96 0.56
C ARG A 116 5.39 7.70 -0.01
N MET A 117 4.06 7.65 -0.11
CA MET A 117 3.35 6.53 -0.73
C MET A 117 3.48 6.58 -2.26
N ALA A 118 3.26 7.75 -2.86
CA ALA A 118 3.45 7.97 -4.29
C ALA A 118 4.88 7.64 -4.73
N GLY A 119 5.89 8.03 -3.94
CA GLY A 119 7.29 7.67 -4.18
C GLY A 119 7.53 6.16 -4.20
N ARG A 120 6.91 5.39 -3.28
CA ARG A 120 7.02 3.92 -3.26
C ARG A 120 6.35 3.27 -4.48
N PHE A 121 5.16 3.73 -4.86
CA PHE A 121 4.49 3.26 -6.08
C PHE A 121 5.29 3.62 -7.34
N THR A 122 5.92 4.79 -7.34
CA THR A 122 6.79 5.22 -8.44
C THR A 122 8.02 4.33 -8.55
N VAL A 123 8.70 4.04 -7.44
CA VAL A 123 9.84 3.10 -7.42
C VAL A 123 9.41 1.71 -7.89
N ALA A 124 8.28 1.20 -7.40
CA ALA A 124 7.74 -0.09 -7.84
C ALA A 124 7.49 -0.13 -9.35
N ALA A 125 6.84 0.89 -9.89
CA ALA A 125 6.54 1.01 -11.31
C ALA A 125 7.81 1.17 -12.16
N LEU A 126 8.80 1.94 -11.70
CA LEU A 126 10.09 2.09 -12.38
C LEU A 126 10.88 0.77 -12.43
N LEU A 127 10.89 0.01 -11.33
CA LEU A 127 11.51 -1.32 -11.30
C LEU A 127 10.82 -2.28 -12.28
N ALA A 128 9.48 -2.28 -12.33
CA ALA A 128 8.73 -3.07 -13.29
C ALA A 128 9.06 -2.65 -14.73
N ILE A 129 9.07 -1.35 -15.04
CA ILE A 129 9.44 -0.83 -16.36
C ILE A 129 10.86 -1.24 -16.75
N ALA A 130 11.83 -1.17 -15.82
CA ALA A 130 13.22 -1.55 -16.07
C ALA A 130 13.35 -3.05 -16.38
N LEU A 131 12.65 -3.92 -15.64
CA LEU A 131 12.62 -5.36 -15.91
C LEU A 131 11.98 -5.68 -17.25
N LEU A 132 10.84 -5.05 -17.57
CA LEU A 132 10.19 -5.18 -18.87
C LEU A 132 11.11 -4.71 -20.00
N GLN A 133 11.82 -3.59 -19.80
CA GLN A 133 12.74 -3.05 -20.79
C GLN A 133 13.94 -3.98 -21.04
N ALA A 134 14.48 -4.60 -19.98
CA ALA A 134 15.54 -5.59 -20.09
C ALA A 134 15.07 -6.83 -20.88
N ALA A 135 13.85 -7.30 -20.63
CA ALA A 135 13.24 -8.39 -21.39
C ALA A 135 13.02 -8.02 -22.87
N ILE A 136 12.57 -6.80 -23.17
CA ILE A 136 12.44 -6.30 -24.56
C ILE A 136 13.80 -6.31 -25.28
N TRP A 137 14.87 -5.84 -24.62
CA TRP A 137 16.22 -5.89 -25.20
C TRP A 137 16.71 -7.32 -25.44
N TYR A 138 16.38 -8.24 -24.55
CA TYR A 138 16.75 -9.65 -24.69
C TYR A 138 16.02 -10.37 -25.83
N VAL A 139 14.72 -10.09 -25.99
CA VAL A 139 13.88 -10.67 -27.05
C VAL A 139 14.33 -10.17 -28.43
N GLY A 140 14.74 -8.90 -28.55
CA GLY A 140 15.25 -8.33 -29.79
C GLY A 140 14.15 -7.91 -30.78
N GLY A 141 14.55 -7.51 -31.99
CA GLY A 141 13.65 -6.97 -33.03
C GLY A 141 12.77 -8.02 -33.72
N ASP A 142 13.16 -9.29 -33.64
CA ASP A 142 12.50 -10.39 -34.34
C ASP A 142 11.40 -11.06 -33.48
N GLY A 143 11.34 -10.72 -32.19
CA GLY A 143 10.38 -11.27 -31.24
C GLY A 143 9.27 -10.29 -30.87
N SER A 144 8.12 -10.85 -30.50
CA SER A 144 6.91 -10.06 -30.26
C SER A 144 6.93 -9.41 -28.87
N THR A 145 7.13 -8.08 -28.81
CA THR A 145 7.31 -7.32 -27.55
C THR A 145 6.10 -6.48 -27.13
N ASP A 146 4.99 -6.56 -27.86
CA ASP A 146 3.82 -5.69 -27.68
C ASP A 146 3.19 -5.80 -26.29
N SER A 147 3.12 -7.01 -25.73
CA SER A 147 2.58 -7.22 -24.39
C SER A 147 3.43 -6.54 -23.30
N LEU A 148 4.76 -6.58 -23.43
CA LEU A 148 5.68 -5.92 -22.50
C LEU A 148 5.53 -4.39 -22.57
N ARG A 149 5.42 -3.84 -23.79
CA ARG A 149 5.22 -2.39 -24.01
C ARG A 149 3.88 -1.90 -23.47
N MET A 150 2.81 -2.69 -23.64
CA MET A 150 1.50 -2.39 -23.05
C MET A 150 1.61 -2.28 -21.51
N TRP A 151 2.35 -3.18 -20.86
CA TRP A 151 2.57 -3.12 -19.42
C TRP A 151 3.41 -1.92 -18.99
N GLN A 152 4.43 -1.53 -19.76
CA GLN A 152 5.19 -0.30 -19.51
C GLN A 152 4.26 0.93 -19.53
N GLN A 153 3.37 1.03 -20.51
CA GLN A 153 2.38 2.12 -20.58
C GLN A 153 1.45 2.13 -19.36
N LYS A 154 0.94 0.96 -18.94
CA LYS A 154 0.13 0.84 -17.71
C LYS A 154 0.90 1.34 -16.48
N MET A 155 2.19 1.01 -16.34
CA MET A 155 3.01 1.49 -15.23
C MET A 155 3.21 3.01 -15.27
N LEU A 156 3.36 3.60 -16.45
CA LEU A 156 3.41 5.06 -16.60
C LEU A 156 2.09 5.72 -16.16
N TYR A 157 0.93 5.14 -16.51
CA TYR A 157 -0.36 5.64 -16.00
C TYR A 157 -0.43 5.55 -14.46
N VAL A 158 0.05 4.47 -13.86
CA VAL A 158 0.10 4.32 -12.39
C VAL A 158 0.95 5.44 -11.77
N ILE A 159 2.12 5.73 -12.34
CA ILE A 159 2.97 6.85 -11.89
C ILE A 159 2.23 8.17 -12.04
N GLY A 160 1.65 8.44 -13.21
CA GLY A 160 0.92 9.67 -13.49
C GLY A 160 -0.23 9.91 -12.52
N ILE A 161 -1.05 8.90 -12.27
CA ILE A 161 -2.17 8.98 -11.32
C ILE A 161 -1.65 9.24 -9.91
N ASN A 162 -0.60 8.53 -9.46
CA ASN A 162 -0.03 8.73 -8.13
C ASN A 162 0.52 10.15 -7.95
N VAL A 163 1.22 10.67 -8.96
CA VAL A 163 1.77 12.03 -8.96
C VAL A 163 0.65 13.06 -8.95
N ILE A 164 -0.41 12.89 -9.74
CA ILE A 164 -1.58 13.78 -9.74
C ILE A 164 -2.27 13.79 -8.38
N ILE A 165 -2.44 12.63 -7.75
CA ILE A 165 -3.03 12.54 -6.40
C ILE A 165 -2.14 13.27 -5.39
N ALA A 166 -0.82 13.03 -5.40
CA ALA A 166 0.11 13.70 -4.49
C ALA A 166 0.15 15.22 -4.70
N LEU A 167 0.11 15.68 -5.95
CA LEU A 167 0.00 17.09 -6.32
C LEU A 167 -1.31 17.69 -5.83
N SER A 168 -2.44 16.98 -5.96
CA SER A 168 -3.74 17.44 -5.48
C SER A 168 -3.72 17.72 -3.97
N TYR A 169 -3.09 16.86 -3.15
CA TYR A 169 -2.90 17.10 -1.71
C TYR A 169 -1.89 18.22 -1.38
N THR A 170 -1.09 18.64 -2.35
CA THR A 170 -0.13 19.76 -2.21
C THR A 170 -0.78 21.08 -2.60
N LEU A 171 -1.60 21.09 -3.65
CA LEU A 171 -2.33 22.26 -4.16
C LEU A 171 -3.59 22.56 -3.36
N PHE A 172 -4.26 21.52 -2.84
CA PHE A 172 -5.44 21.63 -1.97
C PHE A 172 -5.14 20.99 -0.60
N PRO A 173 -4.28 21.60 0.23
CA PRO A 173 -4.03 21.09 1.56
C PRO A 173 -5.35 21.09 2.34
N LYS A 174 -5.83 19.90 2.68
CA LYS A 174 -7.03 19.75 3.51
C LYS A 174 -6.72 20.40 4.85
N LYS A 175 -7.30 21.59 5.09
CA LYS A 175 -7.26 22.23 6.41
C LYS A 175 -7.83 21.23 7.38
N VAL A 176 -7.04 20.87 8.37
CA VAL A 176 -7.57 20.31 9.61
C VAL A 176 -8.43 21.46 10.14
N GLU A 177 -9.74 21.41 9.92
CA GLU A 177 -10.63 21.97 10.94
C GLU A 177 -10.12 21.30 12.20
N GLU A 178 -9.50 22.10 13.09
CA GLU A 178 -9.23 21.70 14.45
C GLU A 178 -10.41 20.84 14.84
N ALA A 179 -10.14 19.58 15.19
CA ALA A 179 -11.14 18.76 15.82
C ALA A 179 -11.56 19.56 17.05
N LYS A 180 -12.57 20.41 16.88
CA LYS A 180 -13.32 21.04 17.94
C LYS A 180 -13.82 19.82 18.66
N ALA A 181 -13.09 19.46 19.72
CA ALA A 181 -13.37 18.32 20.54
C ALA A 181 -14.86 18.43 20.82
N ARG A 182 -15.67 17.64 20.09
CA ARG A 182 -17.10 17.64 20.33
C ARG A 182 -17.14 17.09 21.74
N PRO A 183 -17.56 17.89 22.75
CA PRO A 183 -17.57 17.41 24.11
C PRO A 183 -18.31 16.09 24.08
N SER A 184 -17.64 15.07 24.60
CA SER A 184 -18.18 13.72 24.61
C SER A 184 -19.57 13.78 25.25
N VAL A 185 -20.46 12.86 24.91
CA VAL A 185 -21.79 12.82 25.55
C VAL A 185 -21.64 12.78 27.07
N PHE A 186 -20.56 12.17 27.57
CA PHE A 186 -20.16 12.19 28.97
C PHE A 186 -19.79 13.58 29.51
N ASP A 187 -19.04 14.41 28.77
CA ASP A 187 -18.74 15.80 29.19
C ASP A 187 -20.01 16.66 29.28
N ARG A 188 -20.99 16.42 28.39
CA ARG A 188 -22.31 17.07 28.46
C ARG A 188 -23.16 16.56 29.62
N LEU A 189 -23.05 15.28 29.95
CA LEU A 189 -23.80 14.65 31.05
C LEU A 189 -23.22 15.01 32.42
N LEU A 190 -21.89 15.09 32.55
CA LEU A 190 -21.17 15.45 33.77
C LEU A 190 -21.14 16.95 34.03
N LYS A 191 -21.67 17.77 33.11
CA LYS A 191 -21.81 19.20 33.33
C LYS A 191 -22.69 19.45 34.56
N PRO A 192 -22.16 20.07 35.64
CA PRO A 192 -22.89 20.24 36.89
C PRO A 192 -24.18 21.03 36.67
N ALA A 193 -25.23 20.65 37.40
CA ALA A 193 -26.57 21.21 37.25
C ALA A 193 -26.64 22.73 37.48
N SER A 194 -25.64 23.31 38.18
CA SER A 194 -25.52 24.76 38.44
C SER A 194 -25.41 25.61 37.18
N GLU A 195 -24.94 25.06 36.05
CA GLU A 195 -24.83 25.79 34.78
C GLU A 195 -25.97 25.51 33.79
N ARG A 196 -26.92 24.62 34.12
CA ARG A 196 -28.07 24.33 33.24
C ARG A 196 -29.25 25.26 33.48
N SER A 197 -29.24 26.02 34.59
CA SER A 197 -30.36 26.84 35.06
C SER A 197 -30.00 28.34 35.11
N GLY A 198 -29.38 28.86 34.04
CA GLY A 198 -29.04 30.29 33.93
C GLY A 198 -29.82 31.05 32.86
N ALA A 199 -30.75 30.41 32.17
CA ALA A 199 -31.58 31.08 31.16
C ALA A 199 -33.05 30.75 31.43
N HIS A 200 -33.82 31.78 31.77
CA HIS A 200 -35.27 31.79 32.00
C HIS A 200 -35.77 31.48 33.42
N THR A 201 -35.39 32.28 34.42
CA THR A 201 -36.32 32.68 35.50
C THR A 201 -35.89 34.03 36.08
N GLY A 202 -36.80 35.01 36.08
CA GLY A 202 -36.57 36.40 36.52
C GLY A 202 -37.25 37.38 35.57
N GLU A 203 -38.57 37.29 35.41
CA GLU A 203 -39.56 38.00 36.24
C GLU A 203 -39.81 39.41 35.69
N ASP A 204 -40.83 39.45 34.84
CA ASP A 204 -41.68 40.59 34.54
C ASP A 204 -42.19 41.22 35.84
N ARG A 205 -41.68 42.41 36.19
CA ARG A 205 -42.23 43.31 37.21
C ARG A 205 -41.57 44.69 37.14
N THR A 206 -42.21 45.63 36.44
CA THR A 206 -42.76 46.88 37.02
C THR A 206 -42.99 47.94 35.93
N LEU A 207 -44.28 48.12 35.62
CA LEU A 207 -44.85 49.36 35.11
C LEU A 207 -44.67 50.52 36.11
N THR A 208 -44.74 51.75 35.59
CA THR A 208 -44.96 53.06 36.25
C THR A 208 -43.83 53.73 37.05
N ARG A 209 -43.32 54.86 36.52
CA ARG A 209 -43.48 56.24 37.05
C ARG A 209 -42.24 57.12 36.75
N ARG A 210 -42.29 57.89 35.67
CA ARG A 210 -42.03 59.35 35.66
C ARG A 210 -42.29 59.94 34.28
#